data_AF-A0A2Z6RUY8-F1
#
_entry.id   AF-A0A2Z6RUY8-F1
#
_cell.length_a   1.000
_cell.length_b   1.000
_cell.length_c   1.000
_cell.angle_alpha   90.00
_cell.angle_beta   90.00
_cell.angle_gamma   90.00
#
_symmetry.space_group_name_H-M   'P 1'
#
loop_
_entity.id
_entity.type
_entity.pdbx_description
1 polymer ?
#
loop_
_entity_poly.entity_id
_entity_poly.type
_entity_poly.pdbx_seq_one_letter_code
_entity_poly.pdbx_strand_id
1 'polypeptide(L)'
;MKKIKHSTLRCDRLRELCSIENLTYYKSQLDVETRWNSTYYMIVKFQKMLRPIEMLAATDQDIKKFVPDAQGWIKINDTLTLLEPLEKATVLLSASSYPTISDVRFLFLGIQQHLNDYIGKEGFSQSEVASLILQKIDQYWEVVDSSTLASIVLDPRTKLTLFSTGEESTNAINAVKRRFSEYHTPMSQPAVINHDNGEVASTRDYFHQLKRRRLNNSTLNITRPSSGIYEEIDQYLALPCDDNVAPLLWWQAHF
;
A
#
# COMPACT_ATOMS: atom_id res chain seq x y z
N MET A 1 -17.92 15.31 -14.64
CA MET A 1 -18.66 14.36 -13.76
C MET A 1 -19.67 15.00 -12.80
N LYS A 2 -19.33 16.04 -12.03
CA LYS A 2 -20.23 16.67 -11.03
C LYS A 2 -21.60 17.11 -11.59
N LYS A 3 -21.62 17.79 -12.75
CA LYS A 3 -22.86 18.25 -13.42
C LYS A 3 -23.80 17.12 -13.83
N ILE A 4 -23.23 15.97 -14.22
CA ILE A 4 -24.00 14.77 -14.55
C ILE A 4 -24.56 14.16 -13.27
N LYS A 5 -23.70 13.90 -12.27
CA LYS A 5 -24.07 13.21 -11.02
C LYS A 5 -25.20 13.89 -10.24
N HIS A 6 -25.28 15.21 -10.27
CA HIS A 6 -26.29 15.98 -9.53
C HIS A 6 -27.58 16.23 -10.33
N SER A 7 -27.72 15.71 -11.55
CA SER A 7 -28.93 15.84 -12.35
C SER A 7 -29.45 14.45 -12.70
N THR A 8 -30.64 14.13 -12.19
CA THR A 8 -31.35 12.88 -12.50
C THR A 8 -31.55 12.74 -14.00
N LEU A 9 -32.06 13.81 -14.65
CA LEU A 9 -32.25 13.88 -16.10
C LEU A 9 -30.96 13.54 -16.88
N ARG A 10 -29.82 14.15 -16.53
CA ARG A 10 -28.54 13.86 -17.20
C ARG A 10 -28.04 12.44 -16.93
N CYS A 11 -28.25 11.92 -15.73
CA CYS A 11 -27.88 10.55 -15.38
C CYS A 11 -28.70 9.53 -16.18
N ASP A 12 -30.00 9.74 -16.31
CA ASP A 12 -30.90 8.85 -17.04
C ASP A 12 -30.61 8.91 -18.54
N ARG A 13 -30.40 10.12 -19.09
CA ARG A 13 -30.00 10.28 -20.48
C ARG A 13 -28.64 9.63 -20.77
N LEU A 14 -27.66 9.78 -19.88
CA LEU A 14 -26.37 9.11 -20.05
C LEU A 14 -26.51 7.57 -20.03
N ARG A 15 -27.39 7.03 -19.18
CA ARG A 15 -27.66 5.58 -19.12
C ARG A 15 -28.28 5.06 -20.42
N GLU A 16 -29.20 5.82 -21.01
CA GLU A 16 -29.77 5.52 -22.31
C GLU A 16 -28.70 5.54 -23.41
N LEU A 17 -27.86 6.56 -23.44
CA LEU A 17 -26.76 6.68 -24.42
C LEU A 17 -25.73 5.55 -24.27
N CYS A 18 -25.39 5.14 -23.05
CA CYS A 18 -24.59 3.94 -22.81
C CYS A 18 -25.24 2.70 -23.40
N SER A 19 -26.56 2.55 -23.27
CA SER A 19 -27.30 1.40 -23.82
C SER A 19 -27.30 1.40 -25.35
N ILE A 20 -27.44 2.58 -25.98
CA ILE A 20 -27.38 2.75 -27.44
C ILE A 20 -26.00 2.37 -27.99
N GLU A 21 -24.93 2.78 -27.31
CA GLU A 21 -23.54 2.47 -27.71
C GLU A 21 -23.10 1.05 -27.28
N ASN A 22 -23.99 0.25 -26.69
CA ASN A 22 -23.70 -1.08 -26.15
C ASN A 22 -22.53 -1.08 -25.13
N LEU A 23 -22.49 -0.05 -24.28
CA LEU A 23 -21.50 0.14 -23.23
C LEU A 23 -22.13 -0.02 -21.84
N THR A 24 -21.37 -0.60 -20.90
CA THR A 24 -21.78 -0.65 -19.50
C THR A 24 -21.89 0.75 -18.92
N TYR A 25 -23.05 1.08 -18.36
CA TYR A 25 -23.22 2.32 -17.60
C TYR A 25 -22.48 2.24 -16.26
N TYR A 26 -21.55 3.17 -16.04
CA TYR A 26 -20.87 3.33 -14.75
C TYR A 26 -21.46 4.52 -14.00
N LYS A 27 -22.01 4.28 -12.81
CA LYS A 27 -22.49 5.40 -11.97
C LYS A 27 -21.35 6.39 -11.73
N SER A 28 -21.60 7.66 -12.07
CA SER A 28 -20.64 8.76 -11.93
C SER A 28 -20.06 8.81 -10.52
N GLN A 29 -18.75 8.60 -10.43
CA GLN A 29 -17.97 8.79 -9.22
C GLN A 29 -17.41 10.21 -9.19
N LEU A 30 -17.29 10.78 -7.99
CA LEU A 30 -16.55 12.03 -7.81
C LEU A 30 -15.28 11.69 -7.05
N ASP A 31 -14.29 12.53 -7.23
CA ASP A 31 -13.17 12.57 -6.33
C ASP A 31 -13.61 12.87 -4.89
N VAL A 32 -12.92 12.27 -3.93
CA VAL A 32 -13.16 12.34 -2.49
C VAL A 32 -11.79 12.44 -1.83
N GLU A 33 -11.50 13.60 -1.24
CA GLU A 33 -10.17 13.93 -0.68
C GLU A 33 -9.63 12.86 0.30
N THR A 34 -10.50 12.19 1.04
CA THR A 34 -10.12 11.17 2.03
C THR A 34 -9.98 9.75 1.47
N ARG A 35 -10.24 9.53 0.17
CA ARG A 35 -10.17 8.20 -0.46
C ARG A 35 -9.09 8.19 -1.52
N TRP A 36 -7.93 7.62 -1.22
CA TRP A 36 -6.73 7.74 -2.04
C TRP A 36 -6.92 7.34 -3.53
N ASN A 37 -7.79 6.36 -3.82
CA ASN A 37 -8.03 5.88 -5.18
C ASN A 37 -9.21 6.57 -5.91
N SER A 38 -9.90 7.56 -5.30
CA SER A 38 -11.12 8.12 -5.88
C SER A 38 -10.89 8.86 -7.19
N THR A 39 -9.79 9.63 -7.30
CA THR A 39 -9.41 10.33 -8.54
C THR A 39 -9.19 9.35 -9.67
N TYR A 40 -8.37 8.33 -9.46
CA TYR A 40 -8.10 7.30 -10.46
C TYR A 40 -9.40 6.64 -10.96
N TYR A 41 -10.23 6.13 -10.04
CA TYR A 41 -11.50 5.50 -10.43
C TYR A 41 -12.49 6.46 -11.09
N MET A 42 -12.52 7.74 -10.70
CA MET A 42 -13.35 8.75 -11.35
C MET A 42 -12.94 8.91 -12.82
N ILE A 43 -11.64 9.03 -13.09
CA ILE A 43 -11.11 9.24 -14.44
C ILE A 43 -11.29 7.97 -15.29
N VAL A 44 -11.00 6.78 -14.76
CA VAL A 44 -11.21 5.51 -15.48
C VAL A 44 -12.67 5.32 -15.88
N LYS A 45 -13.62 5.59 -14.96
CA LYS A 45 -15.05 5.52 -15.28
C LYS A 45 -15.47 6.56 -16.32
N PHE A 46 -14.90 7.76 -16.24
CA PHE A 46 -15.12 8.80 -17.23
C PHE A 46 -14.65 8.37 -18.62
N GLN A 47 -13.43 7.82 -18.73
CA GLN A 47 -12.88 7.32 -20.00
C GLN A 47 -13.74 6.18 -20.60
N LYS A 48 -14.21 5.24 -19.77
CA LYS A 48 -15.10 4.14 -20.19
C LYS A 48 -16.45 4.61 -20.72
N MET A 49 -16.89 5.82 -20.36
CA MET A 49 -18.15 6.41 -20.80
C MET A 49 -17.95 7.62 -21.72
N LEU A 50 -16.74 7.81 -22.26
CA LEU A 50 -16.42 9.00 -23.04
C LEU A 50 -17.40 9.22 -24.19
N ARG A 51 -17.60 8.19 -25.01
CA ARG A 51 -18.46 8.29 -26.19
C ARG A 51 -19.91 8.69 -25.85
N PRO A 52 -20.60 8.03 -24.89
CA PRO A 52 -21.88 8.49 -24.39
C PRO A 52 -21.88 9.92 -23.83
N ILE A 53 -20.79 10.35 -23.17
CA ILE A 53 -20.66 11.71 -22.64
C ILE A 53 -20.53 12.75 -23.77
N GLU A 54 -19.79 12.44 -24.84
CA GLU A 54 -19.71 13.31 -26.03
C GLU A 54 -21.08 13.45 -26.71
N MET A 55 -21.84 12.37 -26.83
CA MET A 55 -23.20 12.41 -27.37
C MET A 55 -24.12 13.25 -26.49
N LEU A 56 -24.02 13.11 -25.15
CA LEU A 56 -24.76 13.96 -24.23
C LEU A 56 -24.38 15.43 -24.43
N ALA A 57 -23.09 15.74 -24.55
CA ALA A 57 -22.56 17.08 -24.77
C ALA A 57 -22.99 17.70 -26.10
N ALA A 58 -23.28 16.90 -27.13
CA ALA A 58 -23.83 17.39 -28.39
C ALA A 58 -25.22 18.04 -28.20
N THR A 59 -25.97 17.60 -27.19
CA THR A 59 -27.33 18.09 -26.88
C THR A 59 -27.41 18.97 -25.62
N ASP A 60 -26.37 18.99 -24.78
CA ASP A 60 -26.31 19.75 -23.53
C ASP A 60 -25.07 20.67 -23.50
N GLN A 61 -25.28 21.96 -23.76
CA GLN A 61 -24.22 22.96 -23.80
C GLN A 61 -23.48 23.15 -22.47
N ASP A 62 -24.14 22.87 -21.34
CA ASP A 62 -23.50 22.95 -20.04
C ASP A 62 -22.57 21.77 -19.78
N ILE A 63 -22.79 20.63 -20.42
CA ILE A 63 -21.85 19.51 -20.40
C ILE A 63 -20.72 19.74 -21.40
N LYS A 64 -21.03 20.27 -22.59
CA LYS A 64 -20.05 20.54 -23.65
C LYS A 64 -18.83 21.33 -23.18
N LYS A 65 -19.03 22.32 -22.31
CA LYS A 65 -17.96 23.16 -21.73
C LYS A 65 -16.93 22.37 -20.90
N PHE A 66 -17.27 21.16 -20.45
CA PHE A 66 -16.41 20.33 -19.60
C PHE A 66 -15.86 19.10 -20.30
N VAL A 67 -16.18 18.87 -21.59
CA VAL A 67 -15.60 17.77 -22.35
C VAL A 67 -14.17 18.16 -22.74
N PRO A 68 -13.15 17.34 -22.41
CA PRO A 68 -11.77 17.64 -22.76
C PRO A 68 -11.58 17.67 -24.27
N ASP A 69 -10.75 18.60 -24.75
CA ASP A 69 -10.24 18.59 -26.11
C ASP A 69 -9.09 17.57 -26.26
N ALA A 70 -8.49 17.50 -27.45
CA ALA A 70 -7.41 16.55 -27.75
C ALA A 70 -6.23 16.67 -26.76
N GLN A 71 -5.86 17.90 -26.37
CA GLN A 71 -4.78 18.13 -25.42
C GLN A 71 -5.18 17.75 -24.00
N GLY A 72 -6.43 18.01 -23.61
CA GLY A 72 -7.00 17.56 -22.36
C GLY A 72 -6.98 16.03 -22.22
N TRP A 73 -7.25 15.31 -23.32
CA TRP A 73 -7.17 13.84 -23.33
C TRP A 73 -5.77 13.29 -23.15
N ILE A 74 -4.76 13.92 -23.77
CA ILE A 74 -3.36 13.55 -23.55
C ILE A 74 -3.02 13.70 -22.06
N LYS A 75 -3.36 14.85 -21.45
CA LYS A 75 -3.13 15.09 -20.02
C LYS A 75 -3.84 14.09 -19.12
N ILE A 76 -5.09 13.72 -19.44
CA ILE A 76 -5.87 12.75 -18.68
C ILE A 76 -5.22 11.36 -18.73
N ASN A 77 -4.81 10.91 -19.91
CA ASN A 77 -4.19 9.59 -20.09
C ASN A 77 -2.81 9.53 -19.42
N ASP A 78 -2.02 10.58 -19.56
CA ASP A 78 -0.74 10.72 -18.87
C ASP A 78 -0.93 10.71 -17.35
N THR A 79 -1.95 11.40 -16.83
CA THR A 79 -2.28 11.38 -15.40
C THR A 79 -2.66 9.97 -14.92
N LEU A 80 -3.47 9.22 -15.68
CA LEU A 80 -3.81 7.83 -15.35
C LEU A 80 -2.57 6.94 -15.30
N THR A 81 -1.63 7.16 -16.21
CA THR A 81 -0.36 6.43 -16.27
C THR A 81 0.46 6.64 -14.99
N LEU A 82 0.46 7.85 -14.43
CA LEU A 82 1.11 8.13 -13.15
C LEU A 82 0.36 7.50 -11.97
N LEU A 83 -0.98 7.55 -11.97
CA LEU A 83 -1.79 7.12 -10.83
C LEU A 83 -2.01 5.60 -10.72
N GLU A 84 -1.91 4.84 -11.82
CA GLU A 84 -2.19 3.40 -11.82
C GLU A 84 -1.30 2.59 -10.85
N PRO A 85 0.04 2.78 -10.81
CA PRO A 85 0.87 2.07 -9.83
C PRO A 85 0.52 2.41 -8.38
N LEU A 86 0.15 3.67 -8.09
CA LEU A 86 -0.26 4.08 -6.74
C LEU A 86 -1.58 3.42 -6.33
N GLU A 87 -2.52 3.29 -7.26
CA GLU A 87 -3.79 2.60 -7.01
C GLU A 87 -3.54 1.12 -6.70
N LYS A 88 -2.74 0.43 -7.51
CA LYS A 88 -2.39 -0.99 -7.31
C LYS A 88 -1.67 -1.20 -5.98
N ALA A 89 -0.70 -0.35 -5.65
CA ALA A 89 0.01 -0.40 -4.37
C ALA A 89 -0.95 -0.17 -3.20
N THR A 90 -1.85 0.81 -3.30
CA THR A 90 -2.86 1.07 -2.26
C THR A 90 -3.78 -0.12 -2.06
N VAL A 91 -4.28 -0.74 -3.14
CA VAL A 91 -5.14 -1.93 -3.05
C VAL A 91 -4.40 -3.10 -2.38
N LEU A 92 -3.15 -3.36 -2.80
CA LEU A 92 -2.34 -4.43 -2.24
C LEU A 92 -2.07 -4.21 -0.75
N LEU A 93 -1.61 -3.01 -0.38
CA LEU A 93 -1.25 -2.68 1.01
C LEU A 93 -2.47 -2.58 1.94
N SER A 94 -3.67 -2.39 1.39
CA SER A 94 -4.93 -2.36 2.15
C SER A 94 -5.47 -3.76 2.48
N ALA A 95 -4.81 -4.83 2.03
CA ALA A 95 -5.22 -6.18 2.36
C ALA A 95 -5.12 -6.45 3.87
N SER A 96 -6.12 -7.14 4.42
CA SER A 96 -6.18 -7.53 5.84
C SER A 96 -6.07 -9.04 6.05
N SER A 97 -6.05 -9.82 4.97
CA SER A 97 -6.01 -11.29 4.99
C SER A 97 -4.59 -11.86 5.02
N TYR A 98 -3.56 -11.04 4.76
CA TYR A 98 -2.15 -11.44 4.79
C TYR A 98 -1.25 -10.26 5.18
N PRO A 99 -0.02 -10.50 5.68
CA PRO A 99 0.93 -9.42 5.96
C PRO A 99 1.37 -8.73 4.67
N THR A 100 1.31 -7.40 4.65
CA THR A 100 1.67 -6.56 3.50
C THR A 100 2.92 -5.71 3.74
N ILE A 101 3.42 -5.66 4.97
CA ILE A 101 4.52 -4.77 5.37
C ILE A 101 5.84 -5.08 4.64
N SER A 102 6.06 -6.34 4.24
CA SER A 102 7.23 -6.75 3.48
C SER A 102 7.17 -6.34 2.01
N ASP A 103 5.99 -6.05 1.46
CA ASP A 103 5.82 -5.56 0.09
C ASP A 103 6.12 -4.06 -0.03
N VAL A 104 6.13 -3.32 1.08
CA VAL A 104 6.18 -1.85 1.11
C VAL A 104 7.41 -1.31 0.37
N ARG A 105 8.62 -1.78 0.70
CA ARG A 105 9.84 -1.28 0.07
C ARG A 105 9.89 -1.55 -1.43
N PHE A 106 9.49 -2.76 -1.84
CA PHE A 106 9.41 -3.11 -3.25
C PHE A 106 8.48 -2.16 -4.03
N LEU A 107 7.30 -1.88 -3.47
CA LEU A 107 6.32 -0.99 -4.08
C LEU A 107 6.81 0.46 -4.13
N PHE A 108 7.44 0.97 -3.06
CA PHE A 108 7.99 2.32 -3.04
C PHE A 108 9.10 2.49 -4.09
N LEU A 109 10.08 1.59 -4.14
CA LEU A 109 11.14 1.63 -5.14
C LEU A 109 10.57 1.57 -6.57
N GLY A 110 9.60 0.69 -6.81
CA GLY A 110 8.94 0.58 -8.11
C GLY A 110 8.17 1.85 -8.51
N ILE A 111 7.47 2.48 -7.57
CA ILE A 111 6.77 3.76 -7.81
C ILE A 111 7.76 4.89 -8.07
N GLN A 112 8.83 4.99 -7.27
CA GLN A 112 9.86 6.01 -7.45
C GLN A 112 10.53 5.89 -8.81
N GLN A 113 10.88 4.68 -9.23
CA GLN A 113 11.45 4.41 -10.56
C GLN A 113 10.46 4.81 -11.66
N HIS A 114 9.21 4.35 -11.58
CA HIS A 114 8.15 4.69 -12.54
C HIS A 114 8.00 6.21 -12.69
N LEU A 115 7.93 6.95 -11.58
CA LEU A 115 7.78 8.41 -11.64
C LEU A 115 9.01 9.08 -12.28
N ASN A 116 10.22 8.65 -11.94
CA ASN A 116 11.46 9.17 -12.54
C ASN A 116 11.51 8.95 -14.07
N ASP A 117 11.09 7.78 -14.55
CA ASP A 117 11.03 7.48 -15.97
C ASP A 117 10.13 8.47 -16.73
N TYR A 118 9.01 8.87 -16.14
CA TYR A 118 8.08 9.84 -16.74
C TYR A 118 8.47 11.30 -16.53
N ILE A 119 9.25 11.63 -15.50
CA ILE A 119 9.84 12.97 -15.33
C ILE A 119 10.82 13.26 -16.47
N GLY A 120 11.69 12.30 -16.80
CA GLY A 120 12.69 12.43 -17.86
C GLY A 120 12.18 12.19 -19.28
N LYS A 121 10.91 11.79 -19.45
CA LYS A 121 10.34 11.42 -20.75
C LYS A 121 9.99 12.64 -21.59
N GLU A 122 10.66 12.78 -22.73
CA GLU A 122 10.34 13.82 -23.71
C GLU A 122 8.88 13.72 -24.19
N GLY A 123 8.19 14.87 -24.25
CA GLY A 123 6.81 14.96 -24.71
C GLY A 123 5.75 14.47 -23.72
N PHE A 124 6.14 14.04 -22.51
CA PHE A 124 5.17 13.66 -21.48
C PHE A 124 4.50 14.88 -20.86
N SER A 125 3.17 14.97 -20.98
CA SER A 125 2.45 16.21 -20.64
C SER A 125 2.31 16.47 -19.14
N GLN A 126 2.59 15.45 -18.31
CA GLN A 126 2.40 15.48 -16.86
C GLN A 126 3.72 15.30 -16.08
N SER A 127 4.87 15.68 -16.67
CA SER A 127 6.19 15.57 -15.99
C SER A 127 6.23 16.32 -14.65
N GLU A 128 5.66 17.54 -14.59
CA GLU A 128 5.56 18.30 -13.34
C GLU A 128 4.72 17.60 -12.28
N VAL A 129 3.61 16.96 -12.68
CA VAL A 129 2.78 16.19 -11.76
C VAL A 129 3.52 14.96 -11.25
N ALA A 130 4.29 14.28 -12.11
CA ALA A 130 5.14 13.16 -11.70
C ALA A 130 6.18 13.59 -10.66
N SER A 131 6.82 14.75 -10.87
CA SER A 131 7.77 15.36 -9.92
C SER A 131 7.14 15.65 -8.55
N LEU A 132 5.95 16.24 -8.54
CA LEU A 132 5.21 16.53 -7.30
C LEU A 132 4.78 15.26 -6.55
N ILE A 133 4.36 14.22 -7.28
CA ILE A 133 4.03 12.92 -6.68
C ILE A 133 5.30 12.29 -6.10
N LEU A 134 6.41 12.29 -6.84
CA LEU A 134 7.69 11.72 -6.38
C LEU A 134 8.16 12.40 -5.10
N GLN A 135 8.14 13.73 -5.05
CA GLN A 135 8.50 14.48 -3.84
C GLN A 135 7.67 14.04 -2.62
N LYS A 136 6.38 13.75 -2.81
CA LYS A 136 5.52 13.25 -1.73
C LYS A 136 5.83 11.82 -1.34
N ILE A 137 6.10 10.95 -2.31
CA ILE A 137 6.51 9.56 -2.05
C ILE A 137 7.82 9.54 -1.26
N ASP A 138 8.81 10.36 -1.62
CA ASP A 138 10.09 10.46 -0.92
C ASP A 138 9.90 10.92 0.54
N GLN A 139 9.06 11.94 0.77
CA GLN A 139 8.73 12.40 2.13
C GLN A 139 8.10 11.29 2.99
N TYR A 140 7.22 10.48 2.42
CA TYR A 140 6.64 9.35 3.16
C TYR A 140 7.66 8.23 3.38
N TRP A 141 8.54 8.01 2.40
CA TRP A 141 9.56 6.98 2.48
C TRP A 141 10.52 7.20 3.64
N GLU A 142 10.95 8.45 3.88
CA GLU A 142 11.80 8.84 5.02
C GLU A 142 11.24 8.38 6.38
N VAL A 143 9.90 8.35 6.52
CA VAL A 143 9.22 7.94 7.75
C VAL A 143 9.08 6.42 7.82
N VAL A 144 8.81 5.76 6.69
CA VAL A 144 8.37 4.37 6.65
C VAL A 144 9.54 3.38 6.57
N ASP A 145 10.61 3.71 5.85
CA ASP A 145 11.69 2.78 5.49
C ASP A 145 12.20 1.95 6.68
N SER A 146 12.66 2.64 7.73
CA SER A 146 13.25 2.01 8.93
C SER A 146 12.33 1.00 9.64
N SER A 147 11.01 1.18 9.52
CA SER A 147 10.01 0.31 10.13
C SER A 147 9.78 -1.00 9.36
N THR A 148 10.14 -1.02 8.08
CA THR A 148 9.92 -2.16 7.16
C THR A 148 11.09 -3.13 7.10
N LEU A 149 12.30 -2.68 7.47
CA LEU A 149 13.56 -3.42 7.33
C LEU A 149 13.46 -4.89 7.77
N ALA A 150 13.04 -5.13 9.01
CA ALA A 150 12.97 -6.49 9.56
C ALA A 150 11.97 -7.37 8.80
N SER A 151 10.82 -6.80 8.38
CA SER A 151 9.80 -7.57 7.68
C SER A 151 10.23 -8.00 6.28
N ILE A 152 11.02 -7.17 5.59
CA ILE A 152 11.53 -7.45 4.25
C ILE A 152 12.59 -8.54 4.31
N VAL A 153 13.53 -8.42 5.27
CA VAL A 153 14.56 -9.45 5.46
C VAL A 153 13.91 -10.80 5.77
N LEU A 154 12.87 -10.81 6.60
CA LEU A 154 12.10 -12.01 6.94
C LEU A 154 11.11 -12.45 5.85
N ASP A 155 11.03 -11.77 4.71
CA ASP A 155 10.24 -12.25 3.59
C ASP A 155 11.08 -13.20 2.72
N PRO A 156 10.71 -14.49 2.61
CA PRO A 156 11.50 -15.46 1.85
C PRO A 156 11.57 -15.14 0.35
N ARG A 157 10.65 -14.31 -0.16
CA ARG A 157 10.62 -13.89 -1.57
C ARG A 157 11.71 -12.88 -1.89
N THR A 158 12.05 -11.99 -0.94
CA THR A 158 12.90 -10.84 -1.22
C THR A 158 14.16 -10.79 -0.37
N LYS A 159 14.14 -11.25 0.88
CA LYS A 159 15.29 -11.27 1.79
C LYS A 159 16.11 -9.98 1.74
N LEU A 160 17.34 -10.05 1.22
CA LEU A 160 18.26 -8.92 1.09
C LEU A 160 18.29 -8.28 -0.30
N THR A 161 17.52 -8.79 -1.27
CA THR A 161 17.59 -8.35 -2.68
C THR A 161 17.16 -6.90 -2.91
N LEU A 162 16.40 -6.31 -1.98
CA LEU A 162 15.93 -4.92 -2.04
C LEU A 162 16.86 -3.92 -1.35
N PHE A 163 18.00 -4.39 -0.84
CA PHE A 163 18.99 -3.56 -0.16
C PHE A 163 20.29 -3.55 -0.95
N SER A 164 20.92 -2.38 -0.98
CA SER A 164 22.26 -2.20 -1.50
C SER A 164 23.26 -2.97 -0.62
N THR A 165 24.24 -3.59 -1.27
CA THR A 165 25.34 -4.26 -0.56
C THR A 165 26.10 -3.27 0.32
N GLY A 166 26.50 -3.70 1.51
CA GLY A 166 27.25 -2.88 2.46
C GLY A 166 26.39 -2.42 3.64
N GLU A 167 26.43 -1.11 3.92
CA GLU A 167 25.80 -0.53 5.12
C GLU A 167 24.29 -0.81 5.18
N GLU A 168 23.59 -0.66 4.05
CA GLU A 168 22.14 -0.82 4.00
C GLU A 168 21.70 -2.26 4.34
N SER A 169 22.31 -3.26 3.68
CA SER A 169 22.08 -4.68 4.02
C SER A 169 22.45 -5.02 5.47
N THR A 170 23.52 -4.42 6.01
CA THR A 170 23.95 -4.62 7.39
C THR A 170 22.93 -4.06 8.39
N ASN A 171 22.41 -2.86 8.11
CA ASN A 171 21.38 -2.22 8.92
C ASN A 171 20.08 -3.04 8.91
N ALA A 172 19.71 -3.62 7.78
CA ALA A 172 18.54 -4.48 7.66
C ALA A 172 18.67 -5.77 8.49
N ILE A 173 19.83 -6.45 8.43
CA ILE A 173 20.11 -7.63 9.27
C ILE A 173 20.09 -7.26 10.76
N ASN A 174 20.72 -6.14 11.13
CA ASN A 174 20.73 -5.66 12.51
C ASN A 174 19.32 -5.33 13.02
N ALA A 175 18.43 -4.83 12.16
CA ALA A 175 17.03 -4.61 12.53
C ALA A 175 16.34 -5.94 12.90
N VAL A 176 16.57 -7.03 12.17
CA VAL A 176 16.05 -8.36 12.54
C VAL A 176 16.66 -8.85 13.85
N LYS A 177 18.00 -8.79 13.99
CA LYS A 177 18.70 -9.24 15.21
C LYS A 177 18.24 -8.48 16.46
N ARG A 178 17.98 -7.18 16.34
CA ARG A 178 17.40 -6.35 17.41
C ARG A 178 16.01 -6.84 17.79
N ARG A 179 15.10 -7.02 16.82
CA ARG A 179 13.74 -7.54 17.08
C ARG A 179 13.78 -8.92 17.71
N PHE A 180 14.63 -9.80 17.21
CA PHE A 180 14.81 -11.13 17.76
C PHE A 180 15.24 -11.08 19.23
N SER A 181 16.20 -10.22 19.57
CA SER A 181 16.67 -10.01 20.95
C SER A 181 15.59 -9.44 21.86
N GLU A 182 14.76 -8.51 21.37
CA GLU A 182 13.61 -7.97 22.11
C GLU A 182 12.62 -9.09 22.53
N TYR A 183 12.42 -10.09 21.68
CA TYR A 183 11.58 -11.25 22.00
C TYR A 183 12.23 -12.25 22.95
N HIS A 184 13.56 -12.41 22.88
CA HIS A 184 14.31 -13.38 23.69
C HIS A 184 14.73 -12.84 25.06
N THR A 185 14.66 -11.52 25.26
CA THR A 185 14.88 -10.93 26.58
C THR A 185 13.62 -11.17 27.42
N PRO A 186 13.67 -11.96 28.52
CA PRO A 186 12.52 -12.07 29.40
C PRO A 186 12.20 -10.65 29.90
N MET A 187 11.00 -10.15 29.58
CA MET A 187 10.50 -8.88 30.12
C MET A 187 10.71 -8.89 31.64
N SER A 188 11.68 -8.13 32.14
CA SER A 188 11.76 -7.81 33.56
C SER A 188 10.42 -7.15 33.91
N GLN A 189 9.63 -7.83 34.74
CA GLN A 189 8.37 -7.29 35.23
C GLN A 189 8.65 -5.89 35.81
N PRO A 190 7.89 -4.85 35.45
CA PRO A 190 7.90 -3.65 36.26
C PRO A 190 7.44 -4.05 37.66
N ALA A 191 8.20 -3.64 38.68
CA ALA A 191 7.84 -3.85 40.07
C ALA A 191 6.38 -3.39 40.27
N VAL A 192 5.56 -4.29 40.79
CA VAL A 192 4.18 -4.01 41.16
C VAL A 192 4.22 -2.96 42.28
N ILE A 193 4.06 -1.70 41.92
CA ILE A 193 3.63 -0.68 42.88
C ILE A 193 2.12 -0.79 42.93
N ASN A 194 1.62 -1.39 44.01
CA ASN A 194 0.21 -1.37 44.34
C ASN A 194 -0.20 0.08 44.58
N HIS A 195 -0.91 0.67 43.63
CA HIS A 195 -1.77 1.80 43.91
C HIS A 195 -3.17 1.47 43.40
N ASP A 196 -4.05 1.31 44.38
CA ASP A 196 -5.48 1.14 44.23
C ASP A 196 -6.13 2.46 43.77
N ASN A 197 -7.12 2.32 42.89
CA ASN A 197 -8.28 3.20 42.62
C ASN A 197 -8.57 3.47 41.13
N GLY A 198 -9.70 2.93 40.66
CA GLY A 198 -10.69 3.66 39.84
C GLY A 198 -10.54 3.70 38.31
N GLU A 199 -11.35 2.89 37.63
CA GLU A 199 -12.03 3.08 36.32
C GLU A 199 -11.33 3.84 35.17
N VAL A 200 -11.00 3.11 34.10
CA VAL A 200 -11.73 3.03 32.80
C VAL A 200 -10.92 2.06 31.95
N ALA A 201 -11.43 0.83 31.76
CA ALA A 201 -10.74 -0.17 30.95
C ALA A 201 -10.74 0.26 29.48
N SER A 202 -9.58 0.71 29.00
CA SER A 202 -9.35 0.91 27.57
C SER A 202 -9.57 -0.42 26.84
N THR A 203 -10.18 -0.39 25.67
CA THR A 203 -10.27 -1.54 24.74
C THR A 203 -8.93 -2.26 24.58
N ARG A 204 -7.82 -1.52 24.72
CA ARG A 204 -6.45 -2.02 24.75
C ARG A 204 -6.17 -3.00 25.90
N ASP A 205 -6.67 -2.76 27.10
CA ASP A 205 -6.49 -3.66 28.26
C ASP A 205 -7.29 -4.95 28.10
N TYR A 206 -8.49 -4.87 27.51
CA TYR A 206 -9.28 -6.03 27.15
C TYR A 206 -8.51 -6.96 26.18
N PHE A 207 -7.91 -6.39 25.12
CA PHE A 207 -7.12 -7.17 24.16
C PHE A 207 -5.78 -7.65 24.73
N HIS A 208 -5.12 -6.90 25.61
CA HIS A 208 -3.93 -7.38 26.33
C HIS A 208 -4.24 -8.59 27.23
N GLN A 209 -5.38 -8.57 27.92
CA GLN A 209 -5.83 -9.72 28.72
C GLN A 209 -6.18 -10.93 27.85
N LEU A 210 -6.76 -10.70 26.66
CA LEU A 210 -7.07 -11.78 25.71
C LEU A 210 -5.79 -12.45 25.16
N LYS A 211 -4.72 -11.68 24.91
CA LYS A 211 -3.41 -12.20 24.49
C LYS A 211 -2.73 -13.00 25.61
N ARG A 212 -2.81 -12.51 26.87
CA ARG A 212 -2.30 -13.24 28.05
C ARG A 212 -3.01 -14.57 28.28
N ARG A 213 -4.33 -14.65 28.05
CA ARG A 213 -5.10 -15.89 28.25
C ARG A 213 -4.80 -17.00 27.23
N ARG A 214 -4.25 -16.68 26.06
CA ARG A 214 -3.88 -17.66 25.03
C ARG A 214 -2.46 -18.24 25.16
N LEU A 215 -1.60 -17.65 25.98
CA LEU A 215 -0.19 -18.07 26.13
C LEU A 215 0.09 -18.91 27.39
N ASN A 216 -0.89 -19.11 28.26
CA ASN A 216 -0.76 -20.04 29.39
C ASN A 216 -1.13 -21.46 28.94
N ASN A 217 -0.22 -22.10 28.21
CA ASN A 217 0.07 -23.54 28.24
C ASN A 217 1.15 -23.84 27.21
N SER A 218 2.41 -23.63 27.58
CA SER A 218 3.62 -24.36 27.13
C SER A 218 4.85 -23.64 27.68
N THR A 219 5.15 -23.86 28.96
CA THR A 219 6.48 -23.54 29.52
C THR A 219 7.46 -24.62 29.04
N LEU A 220 8.17 -24.33 27.94
CA LEU A 220 9.47 -24.95 27.68
C LEU A 220 10.54 -23.91 28.01
N ASN A 221 11.11 -24.03 29.21
CA ASN A 221 12.34 -23.33 29.58
C ASN A 221 13.47 -23.90 28.71
N ILE A 222 13.82 -23.21 27.63
CA ILE A 222 15.08 -23.45 26.91
C ILE A 222 16.03 -22.30 27.26
N THR A 223 16.89 -22.54 28.24
CA THR A 223 18.10 -21.75 28.43
C THR A 223 19.12 -22.26 27.40
N ARG A 224 19.22 -21.60 26.24
CA ARG A 224 20.29 -21.87 25.26
C ARG A 224 21.46 -20.89 25.45
N PRO A 225 22.73 -21.32 25.27
CA PRO A 225 23.89 -20.46 25.49
C PRO A 225 23.97 -19.34 24.43
N SER A 226 24.55 -18.22 24.84
CA SER A 226 24.51 -16.91 24.15
C SER A 226 25.29 -16.79 22.83
N SER A 227 25.91 -17.84 22.29
CA SER A 227 26.66 -17.75 21.02
C SER A 227 25.89 -18.25 19.78
N GLY A 228 24.69 -18.82 19.95
CA GLY A 228 23.88 -19.39 18.86
C GLY A 228 22.53 -18.68 18.63
N ILE A 229 22.31 -17.52 19.24
CA ILE A 229 21.00 -16.83 19.23
C ILE A 229 20.57 -16.42 17.82
N TYR A 230 21.53 -16.15 16.92
CA TYR A 230 21.23 -15.72 15.54
C TYR A 230 21.52 -16.79 14.49
N GLU A 231 21.91 -18.01 14.89
CA GLU A 231 22.28 -19.07 13.95
C GLU A 231 21.10 -19.42 13.02
N GLU A 232 19.88 -19.37 13.53
CA GLU A 232 18.65 -19.55 12.75
C GLU A 232 18.45 -18.47 11.68
N ILE A 233 18.73 -17.20 12.02
CA ILE A 233 18.67 -16.08 11.06
C ILE A 233 19.72 -16.29 9.97
N ASP A 234 20.94 -16.67 10.36
CA ASP A 234 22.03 -16.89 9.40
C ASP A 234 21.73 -18.09 8.48
N GLN A 235 21.15 -19.18 8.99
CA GLN A 235 20.68 -20.32 8.20
C GLN A 235 19.58 -19.92 7.22
N TYR A 236 18.59 -19.17 7.67
CA TYR A 236 17.51 -18.66 6.82
C TYR A 236 18.04 -17.78 5.67
N LEU A 237 18.97 -16.86 5.98
CA LEU A 237 19.57 -15.97 4.98
C LEU A 237 20.44 -16.70 3.97
N ALA A 238 20.99 -17.87 4.32
CA ALA A 238 21.78 -18.70 3.41
C ALA A 238 20.91 -19.46 2.38
N LEU A 239 19.61 -19.64 2.65
CA LEU A 239 18.69 -20.25 1.69
C LEU A 239 18.47 -19.30 0.50
N PRO A 240 18.20 -19.82 -0.72
CA PRO A 240 17.79 -18.98 -1.84
C PRO A 240 16.45 -18.26 -1.57
N CYS A 241 16.15 -17.23 -2.36
CA CYS A 241 14.82 -16.62 -2.36
C CYS A 241 13.81 -17.58 -2.99
N ASP A 242 12.56 -17.50 -2.54
CA ASP A 242 11.45 -18.32 -3.04
C ASP A 242 10.28 -17.41 -3.43
N ASP A 243 10.13 -17.14 -4.74
CA ASP A 243 9.26 -16.08 -5.24
C ASP A 243 7.76 -16.41 -5.18
N ASN A 244 7.39 -17.70 -5.11
CA ASN A 244 6.00 -18.16 -5.31
C ASN A 244 5.34 -18.71 -4.05
N VAL A 245 5.72 -18.18 -2.88
CA VAL A 245 5.23 -18.67 -1.58
C VAL A 245 4.47 -17.60 -0.81
N ALA A 246 3.54 -18.05 0.03
CA ALA A 246 2.95 -17.22 1.07
C ALA A 246 3.93 -17.16 2.27
N PRO A 247 4.46 -15.98 2.64
CA PRO A 247 5.54 -15.87 3.63
C PRO A 247 5.24 -16.60 4.95
N LEU A 248 4.03 -16.46 5.48
CA LEU A 248 3.65 -17.11 6.74
C LEU A 248 3.62 -18.64 6.65
N LEU A 249 3.13 -19.20 5.54
CA LEU A 249 3.11 -20.65 5.33
C LEU A 249 4.52 -21.19 5.10
N TRP A 250 5.37 -20.41 4.43
CA TRP A 250 6.77 -20.75 4.23
C TRP A 250 7.50 -20.89 5.56
N TRP A 251 7.35 -19.91 6.45
CA TRP A 251 7.96 -19.97 7.79
C TRP A 251 7.47 -21.18 8.57
N GLN A 252 6.15 -21.43 8.62
CA GLN A 252 5.56 -22.58 9.31
C GLN A 252 6.09 -23.94 8.83
N ALA A 253 6.50 -24.04 7.56
CA ALA A 253 6.99 -25.29 6.98
C ALA A 253 8.50 -25.53 7.22
N HIS A 254 9.28 -24.47 7.50
CA HIS A 254 10.75 -24.54 7.55
C HIS A 254 11.34 -24.32 8.95
N PHE A 255 10.61 -23.65 9.85
CA PHE A 255 11.04 -23.31 11.21
C PHE A 255 9.86 -23.44 12.19
#